data_AF-A0A1I5AGZ7-F1
#
_entry.id   AF-A0A1I5AGZ7-F1
#
_cell.length_a   1.000
_cell.length_b   1.000
_cell.length_c   1.000
_cell.angle_alpha   90.00
_cell.angle_beta   90.00
_cell.angle_gamma   90.00
#
_symmetry.space_group_name_H-M   'P 1'
#
loop_
_entity.id
_entity.type
_entity.pdbx_description
1 polymer ?
#
loop_
_entity_poly.entity_id
_entity_poly.type
_entity_poly.pdbx_seq_one_letter_code
_entity_poly.pdbx_strand_id
1 'polypeptide(L)' 'MVIESLLAFLDLPKESAVMAILVLREGSVSVKMLTGDNPVVTVKICRDMDLDSGNILIGSDI' A
#
# COMPACT_ATOMS: atom_id res chain seq x y z
N MET A 1 -25.65 4.15 23.17
CA MET A 1 -25.13 3.15 22.21
C MET A 1 -23.88 2.55 22.82
N VAL A 2 -23.77 1.22 22.89
CA VAL A 2 -22.63 0.47 23.46
C VAL A 2 -22.11 -0.46 22.36
N ILE A 3 -20.78 -0.54 22.18
CA ILE A 3 -20.14 -1.49 21.27
C ILE A 3 -19.63 -2.67 22.10
N GLU A 4 -20.10 -3.87 21.80
CA GLU A 4 -19.78 -5.10 22.54
C GLU A 4 -18.54 -5.82 21.98
N SER A 5 -18.28 -5.74 20.67
CA SER A 5 -17.10 -6.35 20.03
C SER A 5 -16.79 -5.76 18.65
N LEU A 6 -15.56 -6.04 18.16
CA LEU A 6 -15.08 -5.66 16.83
C LEU A 6 -14.35 -6.85 16.19
N LEU A 7 -14.62 -7.11 14.92
CA LEU A 7 -13.87 -8.05 14.09
C LEU A 7 -13.22 -7.28 12.94
N ALA A 8 -11.91 -7.45 12.78
CA ALA A 8 -11.13 -6.82 11.71
C ALA A 8 -10.35 -7.87 10.92
N PHE A 9 -10.24 -7.64 9.62
CA PHE A 9 -9.42 -8.44 8.72
C PHE A 9 -8.26 -7.59 8.24
N LEU A 10 -7.06 -8.15 8.31
CA LEU A 10 -5.83 -7.49 7.90
C LEU A 10 -5.46 -7.98 6.51
N ASP A 11 -5.25 -7.04 5.59
CA ASP A 11 -4.53 -7.30 4.36
C ASP A 11 -3.08 -6.85 4.58
N LEU A 12 -2.17 -7.82 4.77
CA LEU A 12 -0.76 -7.56 4.97
C LEU A 12 -0.02 -7.81 3.65
N PRO A 13 0.92 -6.93 3.26
CA PRO A 13 1.76 -7.21 2.12
C PRO A 13 2.59 -8.47 2.37
N LYS A 14 2.94 -9.18 1.28
CA LYS A 14 3.90 -10.28 1.37
C LYS A 14 5.27 -9.74 1.80
N GLU A 15 5.96 -10.46 2.69
CA GLU A 15 7.32 -10.09 3.11
C GLU A 15 8.28 -9.91 1.92
N SER A 16 8.12 -10.74 0.89
CA SER A 16 8.92 -10.65 -0.34
C SER A 16 8.71 -9.36 -1.13
N ALA A 17 7.58 -8.67 -0.97
CA ALA A 17 7.32 -7.41 -1.66
C ALA A 17 8.25 -6.32 -1.15
N VAL A 18 8.46 -6.24 0.17
CA VAL A 18 9.40 -5.28 0.78
C VAL A 18 10.80 -5.50 0.26
N MET A 19 11.26 -6.77 0.23
CA MET A 19 12.59 -7.12 -0.27
C MET A 19 12.75 -6.81 -1.77
N ALA A 20 11.73 -7.09 -2.58
CA ALA A 20 11.75 -6.77 -4.01
C ALA A 20 11.84 -5.25 -4.25
N ILE A 21 11.09 -4.44 -3.51
CA ILE A 21 11.14 -2.97 -3.61
C ILE A 21 12.54 -2.44 -3.28
N LEU A 22 13.17 -2.97 -2.24
CA LEU A 22 14.54 -2.59 -1.85
C LEU A 22 15.55 -2.88 -2.97
N VAL A 23 15.56 -4.10 -3.50
CA VAL A 23 16.48 -4.49 -4.59
C VAL A 23 16.26 -3.65 -5.85
N LEU A 24 15.00 -3.35 -6.19
CA LEU A 24 14.69 -2.49 -7.34
C LEU A 24 15.22 -1.07 -7.14
N ARG A 25 15.08 -0.50 -5.93
CA ARG A 25 15.61 0.83 -5.60
C ARG A 25 17.14 0.88 -5.66
N GLU A 26 17.84 -0.14 -5.16
CA GLU A 26 19.29 -0.28 -5.29
C GLU A 26 19.74 -0.33 -6.75
N GLY A 27 18.93 -0.96 -7.61
CA GLY A 27 19.10 -0.96 -9.07
C GLY A 27 18.72 0.34 -9.78
N SER A 28 18.44 1.43 -9.06
CA SER A 28 17.95 2.71 -9.62
C SER A 28 16.64 2.59 -10.41
N VAL A 29 15.81 1.59 -10.10
CA VAL A 29 14.49 1.40 -10.71
C VAL A 29 13.42 2.11 -9.87
N SER A 30 12.66 2.99 -10.51
CA SER A 30 11.50 3.64 -9.87
C SER A 30 10.33 2.65 -9.75
N VAL A 31 9.80 2.50 -8.53
CA VAL A 31 8.63 1.65 -8.27
C VAL A 31 7.37 2.51 -8.12
N LYS A 32 6.26 2.07 -8.71
CA LYS A 32 4.94 2.69 -8.57
C LYS A 32 3.91 1.61 -8.22
N MET A 33 2.91 1.96 -7.40
CA MET A 33 1.79 1.09 -7.09
C MET A 33 0.61 1.37 -8.02
N LEU A 34 0.04 0.31 -8.58
CA LEU A 34 -1.20 0.33 -9.33
C LEU A 34 -2.11 -0.74 -8.75
N THR A 35 -3.28 -0.34 -8.27
CA THR A 35 -4.26 -1.24 -7.67
C THR A 35 -5.67 -0.74 -7.95
N GLY A 36 -6.64 -1.65 -7.91
CA GLY A 36 -8.08 -1.33 -7.96
C GLY A 36 -8.70 -1.16 -6.57
N ASP A 37 -7.89 -1.18 -5.52
CA ASP A 37 -8.35 -1.04 -4.14
C ASP A 37 -8.61 0.43 -3.76
N ASN A 38 -9.23 0.63 -2.61
CA ASN A 38 -9.51 1.95 -2.04
C ASN A 38 -8.18 2.71 -1.79
N PRO A 39 -8.13 4.04 -2.06
CA PRO A 39 -6.96 4.87 -1.78
C PRO A 39 -6.46 4.78 -0.34
N VAL A 40 -7.36 4.67 0.64
CA VAL A 40 -7.00 4.60 2.07
C VAL A 40 -6.25 3.30 2.37
N VAL A 41 -6.71 2.17 1.83
CA VAL A 41 -6.03 0.87 1.96
C VAL A 41 -4.69 0.92 1.24
N THR A 42 -4.67 1.47 0.03
CA THR A 42 -3.45 1.64 -0.78
C THR A 42 -2.36 2.43 -0.03
N VAL A 43 -2.71 3.57 0.59
CA VAL A 43 -1.76 4.35 1.42
C VAL A 43 -1.18 3.51 2.55
N LYS A 44 -2.05 2.77 3.26
CA LYS A 44 -1.63 1.92 4.38
C LYS A 44 -0.65 0.86 3.91
N ILE A 45 -0.96 0.17 2.82
CA ILE A 45 -0.09 -0.88 2.26
C ILE A 45 1.24 -0.30 1.76
N CYS A 46 1.25 0.88 1.12
CA CYS A 46 2.49 1.57 0.76
C CYS A 46 3.36 1.84 1.99
N ARG A 47 2.78 2.37 3.07
CA ARG A 47 3.50 2.64 4.34
C ARG A 47 4.05 1.36 4.98
N ASP A 48 3.27 0.29 4.99
CA ASP A 48 3.70 -1.00 5.55
C ASP A 48 4.92 -1.60 4.81
N MET A 49 5.16 -1.18 3.56
CA MET A 49 6.31 -1.61 2.75
C MET A 49 7.41 -0.56 2.59
N ASP A 50 7.36 0.53 3.38
CA ASP A 50 8.28 1.68 3.25
C ASP A 50 8.33 2.28 1.83
N LEU A 51 7.18 2.28 1.16
CA LEU A 51 6.95 2.86 -0.15
C LEU A 51 6.30 4.24 0.02
N ASP A 52 6.94 5.30 -0.50
CA ASP A 52 6.32 6.62 -0.59
C ASP A 52 5.10 6.55 -1.53
N SER A 53 3.92 6.86 -1.00
CA SER A 53 2.69 6.85 -1.76
C SER A 53 2.56 8.05 -2.71
N GLY A 54 3.33 9.13 -2.47
CA GLY A 54 3.30 10.35 -3.27
C GLY A 54 1.88 10.90 -3.46
N ASN A 55 1.63 11.48 -4.64
CA ASN A 55 0.29 11.85 -5.07
C ASN A 55 -0.44 10.62 -5.61
N ILE A 56 -1.51 10.23 -4.93
CA ILE A 56 -2.39 9.16 -5.37
C ILE A 56 -3.37 9.73 -6.39
N LEU A 57 -3.50 9.03 -7.52
CA LEU A 57 -4.50 9.31 -8.52
C LEU A 57 -5.58 8.24 -8.44
N ILE A 58 -6.83 8.68 -8.39
CA ILE A 58 -8.01 7.83 -8.54
C ILE A 58 -8.60 8.00 -9.93
N GLY A 59 -9.52 7.09 -10.31
CA GLY A 59 -10.12 7.11 -11.65
C GLY A 59 -10.80 8.43 -12.00
N SER A 60 -11.29 9.20 -11.03
CA SER A 60 -11.88 10.53 -11.26
C SER A 60 -10.86 11.65 -11.48
N ASP A 61 -9.57 11.39 -11.26
CA ASP A 61 -8.49 12.37 -11.47
C ASP A 61 -7.92 12.32 -12.89
N ILE A 62 -8.38 11.39 -13.74
CA ILE A 62 -7.88 11.10 -15.09
C ILE A 62 -8.94 11.41 -16.14
#